data_AF-A0A5C8AMS4-F1
#
_entry.id   AF-A0A5C8AMS4-F1
#
_cell.length_a   1.000
_cell.length_b   1.000
_cell.length_c   1.000
_cell.angle_alpha   90.00
_cell.angle_beta   90.00
_cell.angle_gamma   90.00
#
_symmetry.space_group_name_H-M   'P 1'
#
loop_
_entity.id
_entity.type
_entity.pdbx_description
1 polymer ?
#
loop_
_entity_poly.entity_id
_entity_poly.type
_entity_poly.pdbx_seq_one_letter_code
_entity_poly.pdbx_strand_id
1 'polypeptide(L)'
;MASCDVPAANKSGFIITDDGLLSGPGISLSFTTDENGYFKITHTGKESMDKFTVRVQGSSDVLRVTNLSGNTKNLGKVYINPPSVNIYMKLKINNHIYNELDTLHYRNAGYPTNGLDPWLKIAGPFVEGTIDTIYNAVNPGVFPLSFGSNLIPEMRLDYYINNYDSWNDKFVYISTPHCSDEYQTITLVID
;
A
#
# COMPACT_ATOMS: atom_id res chain seq x y z
N MET A 1 15.47 0.66 -1.57
CA MET A 1 14.34 0.31 -0.69
C MET A 1 14.00 1.51 0.15
N ALA A 2 12.72 1.88 0.22
CA ALA A 2 12.26 2.81 1.24
C ALA A 2 12.09 2.00 2.53
N SER A 3 13.14 1.91 3.34
CA SER A 3 13.01 1.30 4.67
C SER A 3 12.10 2.20 5.50
N CYS A 4 11.16 1.60 6.23
CA CYS A 4 10.36 2.31 7.23
C CYS A 4 11.22 2.92 8.35
N ASP A 5 12.50 2.56 8.42
CA ASP A 5 13.50 3.02 9.38
C ASP A 5 14.35 4.18 8.84
N VAL A 6 14.32 4.44 7.52
CA VAL A 6 15.03 5.58 6.95
C VAL A 6 14.10 6.78 6.95
N PRO A 7 14.28 7.74 7.88
CA PRO A 7 13.47 8.94 7.89
C PRO A 7 13.62 9.69 6.57
N ALA A 8 12.53 10.35 6.15
CA ALA A 8 12.51 11.19 4.97
C ALA A 8 13.26 12.51 5.23
N ALA A 9 14.56 12.46 5.50
CA ALA A 9 15.36 13.62 5.88
C ALA A 9 15.53 14.63 4.74
N ASN A 10 15.51 15.93 5.07
CA ASN A 10 15.74 17.04 4.15
C ASN A 10 14.83 17.03 2.90
N LYS A 11 13.62 16.48 3.03
CA LYS A 11 12.58 16.48 2.00
C LYS A 11 11.68 17.69 2.15
N SER A 12 11.41 18.34 1.03
CA SER A 12 10.52 19.49 0.94
C SER A 12 9.15 19.08 0.39
N GLY A 13 8.10 19.76 0.82
CA GLY A 13 6.73 19.48 0.41
C GLY A 13 5.78 20.63 0.70
N PHE A 14 4.50 20.39 0.47
CA PHE A 14 3.42 21.35 0.63
C PHE A 14 2.21 20.70 1.33
N ILE A 15 1.53 21.49 2.15
CA ILE A 15 0.16 21.22 2.61
C ILE A 15 -0.78 22.11 1.79
N ILE A 16 -1.82 21.50 1.20
CA ILE A 16 -2.78 22.18 0.32
C ILE A 16 -4.21 21.91 0.79
N THR A 17 -5.04 22.94 1.03
CA THR A 17 -6.43 22.78 1.52
C THR A 17 -7.47 22.61 0.42
N ASP A 18 -7.21 23.18 -0.76
CA ASP A 18 -8.13 23.15 -1.90
C ASP A 18 -7.36 22.87 -3.19
N ASP A 19 -7.63 21.71 -3.80
CA ASP A 19 -7.02 21.23 -5.05
C ASP A 19 -7.86 21.55 -6.29
N GLY A 20 -8.98 22.25 -6.13
CA GLY A 20 -9.96 22.54 -7.19
C GLY A 20 -9.81 23.91 -7.85
N LEU A 21 -9.94 23.95 -9.18
CA LEU A 21 -9.97 25.18 -9.99
C LEU A 21 -11.16 26.12 -9.64
N LEU A 22 -12.16 25.62 -8.92
CA LEU A 22 -13.42 26.31 -8.62
C LEU A 22 -13.63 26.63 -7.13
N SER A 23 -12.72 26.24 -6.23
CA SER A 23 -12.92 26.29 -4.77
C SER A 23 -12.33 27.53 -4.07
N GLY A 24 -11.94 28.57 -4.83
CA GLY A 24 -11.31 29.77 -4.26
C GLY A 24 -9.79 29.62 -4.07
N PRO A 25 -9.10 30.65 -3.52
CA PRO A 25 -7.65 30.59 -3.35
C PRO A 25 -7.30 29.58 -2.24
N GLY A 26 -6.87 28.38 -2.63
CA GLY A 26 -6.41 27.37 -1.69
C GLY A 26 -5.17 27.83 -0.90
N ILE A 27 -5.08 27.43 0.36
CA ILE A 27 -3.88 27.62 1.17
C ILE A 27 -2.81 26.64 0.68
N SER A 28 -1.58 27.13 0.49
CA SER A 28 -0.39 26.31 0.25
C SER A 28 0.70 26.66 1.28
N LEU A 29 1.08 25.71 2.12
CA LEU A 29 2.12 25.88 3.13
C LEU A 29 3.29 24.95 2.83
N SER A 30 4.47 25.51 2.62
CA SER A 30 5.67 24.72 2.43
C SER A 30 6.21 24.17 3.76
N PHE A 31 6.85 23.01 3.69
CA PHE A 31 7.67 22.47 4.76
C PHE A 31 8.95 21.87 4.21
N THR A 32 9.95 21.79 5.07
CA THR A 32 11.14 20.96 4.89
C THR A 32 11.28 20.12 6.16
N THR A 33 11.52 18.84 5.99
CA THR A 33 11.80 17.91 7.08
C THR A 33 13.24 18.09 7.57
N ASP A 34 13.45 17.89 8.87
CA ASP A 34 14.78 17.91 9.47
C ASP A 34 15.58 16.63 9.15
N GLU A 35 16.76 16.49 9.77
CA GLU A 35 17.64 15.32 9.63
C GLU A 35 16.99 14.00 10.10
N ASN A 36 15.97 14.09 10.95
CA ASN A 36 15.22 12.94 11.47
C ASN A 36 13.88 12.75 10.73
N GLY A 37 13.64 13.50 9.65
CA GLY A 37 12.41 13.39 8.85
C GLY A 37 11.18 14.04 9.50
N TYR A 38 11.35 14.79 10.59
CA TYR A 38 10.25 15.49 11.26
C TYR A 38 9.98 16.83 10.58
N PHE A 39 8.70 17.21 10.52
CA PHE A 39 8.29 18.55 10.09
C PHE A 39 7.18 19.09 10.99
N LYS A 40 7.14 20.42 11.12
CA LYS A 40 6.07 21.16 11.81
C LYS A 40 5.74 22.39 11.00
N ILE A 41 4.45 22.63 10.82
CA ILE A 41 3.94 23.84 10.15
C ILE A 41 3.05 24.60 11.13
N THR A 42 3.20 25.91 11.14
CA THR A 42 2.33 26.82 11.88
C THR A 42 1.56 27.66 10.87
N HIS A 43 0.24 27.67 10.97
CA HIS A 43 -0.64 28.51 10.16
C HIS A 43 -1.39 29.48 11.07
N THR A 44 -1.33 30.77 10.76
CA THR A 44 -1.99 31.84 11.53
C THR A 44 -3.06 32.57 10.71
N GLY A 45 -3.75 31.85 9.82
CA GLY A 45 -4.87 32.37 9.05
C GLY A 45 -6.20 32.27 9.80
N LYS A 46 -7.22 32.96 9.27
CA LYS A 46 -8.61 32.87 9.76
C LYS A 46 -9.34 31.62 9.24
N GLU A 47 -8.82 31.02 8.17
CA GLU A 47 -9.39 29.84 7.53
C GLU A 47 -9.03 28.58 8.31
N SER A 48 -10.00 27.68 8.49
CA SER A 48 -9.76 26.41 9.18
C SER A 48 -9.07 25.42 8.24
N MET A 49 -7.96 24.83 8.69
CA MET A 49 -7.24 23.79 7.94
C MET A 49 -7.73 22.38 8.29
N ASP A 50 -9.03 22.16 8.39
CA ASP A 50 -9.57 20.86 8.87
C ASP A 50 -9.52 19.77 7.80
N LYS A 51 -9.31 20.18 6.54
CA LYS A 51 -9.13 19.33 5.37
C LYS A 51 -7.93 19.81 4.58
N PHE A 52 -7.05 18.90 4.22
CA PHE A 52 -5.88 19.20 3.41
C PHE A 52 -5.22 17.94 2.88
N THR A 53 -4.36 18.13 1.89
CA THR A 53 -3.51 17.10 1.30
C THR A 53 -2.05 17.46 1.55
N VAL A 54 -1.24 16.48 1.92
CA VAL A 54 0.21 16.58 2.01
C VAL A 54 0.79 16.04 0.70
N ARG A 55 1.57 16.87 0.02
CA ARG A 55 2.32 16.54 -1.20
C ARG A 55 3.80 16.74 -0.94
N VAL A 56 4.63 15.77 -1.33
CA VAL A 56 6.09 15.88 -1.23
C VAL A 56 6.65 16.20 -2.61
N GLN A 57 7.63 17.11 -2.70
CA GLN A 57 8.25 17.45 -3.97
C GLN A 57 8.90 16.22 -4.62
N GLY A 58 8.66 16.03 -5.92
CA GLY A 58 9.12 14.85 -6.65
C GLY A 58 8.30 13.58 -6.37
N SER A 59 7.19 13.69 -5.65
CA SER A 59 6.23 12.60 -5.39
C SER A 59 4.78 13.05 -5.68
N SER A 60 3.84 12.11 -5.61
CA SER A 60 2.40 12.38 -5.66
C SER A 60 1.87 12.88 -4.31
N ASP A 61 0.55 13.02 -4.20
CA ASP A 61 -0.11 13.19 -2.91
C ASP A 61 0.14 11.96 -2.04
N VAL A 62 0.58 12.16 -0.80
CA VAL A 62 1.00 11.07 0.10
C VAL A 62 0.03 10.86 1.25
N LEU A 63 -0.64 11.93 1.70
CA LEU A 63 -1.63 11.89 2.76
C LEU A 63 -2.76 12.86 2.43
N ARG A 64 -4.00 12.41 2.62
CA ARG A 64 -5.21 13.21 2.56
C ARG A 64 -5.86 13.21 3.95
N VAL A 65 -6.10 14.40 4.47
CA VAL A 65 -6.79 14.64 5.73
C VAL A 65 -8.18 15.15 5.39
N THR A 66 -9.21 14.36 5.75
CA THR A 66 -10.61 14.67 5.40
C THR A 66 -11.39 15.29 6.55
N ASN A 67 -10.92 15.09 7.79
CA ASN A 67 -11.49 15.70 8.98
C ASN A 67 -10.49 15.63 10.15
N LEU A 68 -9.85 16.76 10.47
CA LEU A 68 -9.03 16.87 11.67
C LEU A 68 -9.26 18.25 12.31
N SER A 69 -10.13 18.27 13.33
CA SER A 69 -10.50 19.49 14.05
C SER A 69 -9.45 19.91 15.07
N GLY A 70 -9.51 21.18 15.49
CA GLY A 70 -8.67 21.75 16.54
C GLY A 70 -7.42 22.47 16.03
N ASN A 71 -6.75 23.18 16.95
CA ASN A 71 -5.63 24.06 16.63
C ASN A 71 -4.27 23.35 16.58
N THR A 72 -4.19 22.11 17.06
CA THR A 72 -2.96 21.30 17.03
C THR A 72 -3.29 19.94 16.43
N LYS A 73 -2.62 19.63 15.33
CA LYS A 73 -2.94 18.48 14.47
C LYS A 73 -1.75 17.55 14.46
N ASN A 74 -1.87 16.40 15.13
CA ASN A 74 -0.84 15.36 15.10
C ASN A 74 -1.17 14.37 13.97
N LEU A 75 -0.36 14.40 12.91
CA LEU A 75 -0.55 13.53 11.75
C LEU A 75 0.05 12.12 11.95
N GLY A 76 0.81 11.89 13.01
CA GLY A 76 1.57 10.65 13.19
C GLY A 76 2.64 10.48 12.11
N LYS A 77 2.83 9.24 11.64
CA LYS A 77 3.78 8.92 10.57
C LYS A 77 3.17 9.22 9.21
N VAL A 78 3.91 9.96 8.38
CA VAL A 78 3.57 10.22 6.97
C VAL A 78 4.54 9.45 6.09
N TYR A 79 4.02 8.53 5.28
CA TYR A 79 4.82 7.72 4.37
C TYR A 79 4.93 8.43 3.02
N ILE A 80 6.15 8.58 2.50
CA ILE A 80 6.39 9.32 1.25
C ILE A 80 6.60 8.42 0.03
N ASN A 81 6.81 7.13 0.27
CA ASN A 81 6.96 6.08 -0.73
C ASN A 81 5.82 5.08 -0.56
N PRO A 82 5.30 4.49 -1.65
CA PRO A 82 4.25 3.49 -1.57
C PRO A 82 4.60 2.42 -0.53
N PRO A 83 3.68 2.09 0.39
CA PRO A 83 3.96 1.08 1.37
C PRO A 83 4.21 -0.26 0.66
N SER A 84 5.11 -1.03 1.24
CA SER A 84 5.60 -2.28 0.69
C SER A 84 5.56 -3.39 1.73
N VAL A 85 5.63 -4.62 1.28
CA VAL A 85 5.65 -5.82 2.13
C VAL A 85 6.55 -6.89 1.52
N ASN A 86 7.21 -7.67 2.39
CA ASN A 86 7.84 -8.93 1.99
C ASN A 86 6.91 -10.07 2.40
N ILE A 87 6.70 -11.05 1.51
CA ILE A 87 5.75 -12.13 1.74
C ILE A 87 6.35 -13.51 1.50
N TYR A 88 6.01 -14.44 2.40
CA TYR A 88 6.05 -15.88 2.14
C TYR A 88 4.64 -16.33 1.79
N MET A 89 4.43 -16.77 0.55
CA MET A 89 3.14 -17.27 0.10
C MET A 89 3.09 -18.78 0.25
N LYS A 90 2.14 -19.27 1.02
CA LYS A 90 1.89 -20.69 1.25
C LYS A 90 0.61 -21.14 0.56
N LEU A 91 0.61 -22.38 0.09
CA LEU A 91 -0.57 -23.07 -0.40
C LEU A 91 -1.04 -24.09 0.64
N LYS A 92 -2.34 -24.04 0.94
CA LYS A 92 -3.06 -25.03 1.73
C LYS A 92 -4.19 -25.63 0.88
N ILE A 93 -4.33 -26.94 0.95
CA ILE A 93 -5.27 -27.71 0.12
C ILE A 93 -6.29 -28.35 1.06
N ASN A 94 -7.54 -27.89 1.02
CA ASN A 94 -8.60 -28.47 1.85
C ASN A 94 -9.19 -29.76 1.25
N ASN A 95 -9.06 -29.95 -0.07
CA ASN A 95 -9.61 -31.09 -0.78
C ASN A 95 -8.61 -31.62 -1.83
N HIS A 96 -8.35 -32.92 -1.82
CA HIS A 96 -7.32 -33.54 -2.67
C HIS A 96 -7.86 -34.06 -4.02
N ILE A 97 -8.89 -33.41 -4.57
CA ILE A 97 -9.49 -33.82 -5.87
C ILE A 97 -8.74 -33.29 -7.10
N TYR A 98 -7.78 -32.39 -6.91
CA TYR A 98 -7.04 -31.77 -8.01
C TYR A 98 -6.07 -32.73 -8.70
N ASN A 99 -5.96 -32.62 -10.00
CA ASN A 99 -5.13 -33.49 -10.85
C ASN A 99 -4.24 -32.69 -11.83
N GLU A 100 -3.52 -33.40 -12.69
CA GLU A 100 -2.58 -32.84 -13.69
C GLU A 100 -3.23 -31.86 -14.69
N LEU A 101 -4.55 -31.88 -14.84
CA LEU A 101 -5.28 -30.96 -15.72
C LEU A 101 -5.61 -29.62 -15.06
N ASP A 102 -5.42 -29.51 -13.74
CA ASP A 102 -5.71 -28.29 -12.99
C ASP A 102 -4.50 -27.33 -12.99
N THR A 103 -4.78 -26.03 -12.99
CA THR A 103 -3.77 -24.98 -12.90
C THR A 103 -4.23 -23.90 -11.92
N LEU A 104 -3.48 -23.75 -10.83
CA LEU A 104 -3.63 -22.62 -9.93
C LEU A 104 -3.05 -21.37 -10.58
N HIS A 105 -3.88 -20.34 -10.70
CA HIS A 105 -3.48 -19.01 -11.11
C HIS A 105 -3.52 -18.10 -9.88
N TYR A 106 -2.49 -17.29 -9.69
CA TYR A 106 -2.48 -16.27 -8.63
C TYR A 106 -1.79 -15.00 -9.10
N ARG A 107 -2.24 -13.86 -8.57
CA ARG A 107 -1.67 -12.54 -8.86
C ARG A 107 -0.20 -12.52 -8.43
N ASN A 108 0.67 -12.13 -9.36
CA ASN A 108 2.06 -11.84 -9.06
C ASN A 108 2.16 -10.54 -8.26
N ALA A 109 2.31 -10.64 -6.93
CA ALA A 109 2.43 -9.47 -6.06
C ALA A 109 3.73 -8.67 -6.30
N GLY A 110 4.73 -9.26 -6.97
CA GLY A 110 5.95 -8.56 -7.38
C GLY A 110 5.85 -7.88 -8.75
N TYR A 111 4.71 -7.97 -9.45
CA TYR A 111 4.50 -7.32 -10.74
C TYR A 111 4.30 -5.80 -10.60
N PRO A 112 4.82 -4.97 -11.53
CA PRO A 112 5.69 -5.30 -12.65
C PRO A 112 7.19 -5.34 -12.28
N THR A 113 7.54 -5.13 -11.01
CA THR A 113 8.90 -4.89 -10.56
C THR A 113 9.84 -6.08 -10.78
N ASN A 114 9.33 -7.31 -10.72
CA ASN A 114 10.10 -8.53 -10.98
C ASN A 114 10.18 -8.92 -12.47
N GLY A 115 9.53 -8.18 -13.38
CA GLY A 115 9.56 -8.43 -14.82
C GLY A 115 8.86 -9.71 -15.29
N LEU A 116 8.12 -10.39 -14.41
CA LEU A 116 7.34 -11.59 -14.74
C LEU A 116 5.92 -11.23 -15.19
N ASP A 117 5.12 -12.22 -15.58
CA ASP A 117 3.71 -12.04 -15.88
C ASP A 117 2.91 -11.55 -14.65
N PRO A 118 1.82 -10.78 -14.83
CA PRO A 118 0.95 -10.34 -13.73
C PRO A 118 0.21 -11.50 -13.04
N TRP A 119 0.21 -12.68 -13.66
CA TRP A 119 -0.36 -13.92 -13.14
C TRP A 119 0.67 -15.03 -13.20
N LEU A 120 0.97 -15.63 -12.06
CA LEU A 120 1.79 -16.84 -11.97
C LEU A 120 0.90 -18.07 -12.00
N LYS A 121 1.49 -19.19 -12.43
CA LYS A 121 0.79 -20.45 -12.67
C LYS A 121 1.53 -21.60 -12.02
N ILE A 122 0.78 -22.49 -11.37
CA ILE A 122 1.29 -23.76 -10.82
C ILE A 122 0.40 -24.85 -11.40
N ALA A 123 1.00 -25.83 -12.07
CA ALA A 123 0.28 -27.00 -12.55
C ALA A 123 -0.03 -27.96 -11.39
N GLY A 124 -1.19 -28.60 -11.44
CA GLY A 124 -1.54 -29.69 -10.53
C GLY A 124 -0.81 -30.99 -10.89
N PRO A 125 -0.93 -32.04 -10.05
CA PRO A 125 -1.55 -32.02 -8.72
C PRO A 125 -0.75 -31.13 -7.75
N PHE A 126 -1.47 -30.42 -6.87
CA PHE A 126 -0.85 -29.43 -5.98
C PHE A 126 -0.22 -30.09 -4.74
N VAL A 127 0.82 -29.43 -4.21
CA VAL A 127 1.48 -29.82 -2.96
C VAL A 127 1.42 -28.66 -1.98
N GLU A 128 1.04 -28.92 -0.73
CA GLU A 128 1.06 -27.91 0.32
C GLU A 128 2.48 -27.45 0.65
N GLY A 129 2.67 -26.16 0.89
CA GLY A 129 3.98 -25.59 1.20
C GLY A 129 4.13 -24.15 0.74
N THR A 130 5.35 -23.63 0.82
CA THR A 130 5.67 -22.30 0.26
C THR A 130 5.71 -22.40 -1.26
N ILE A 131 4.90 -21.59 -1.94
CA ILE A 131 4.81 -21.54 -3.40
C ILE A 131 5.50 -20.31 -3.99
N ASP A 132 5.70 -19.27 -3.18
CA ASP A 132 6.42 -18.07 -3.62
C ASP A 132 7.04 -17.33 -2.42
N THR A 133 8.08 -16.55 -2.69
CA THR A 133 8.70 -15.61 -1.74
C THR A 133 8.98 -14.31 -2.46
N ILE A 134 8.19 -13.28 -2.15
CA ILE A 134 8.27 -11.99 -2.83
C ILE A 134 8.90 -10.97 -1.90
N TYR A 135 9.95 -10.34 -2.40
CA TYR A 135 10.63 -9.24 -1.76
C TYR A 135 10.05 -7.94 -2.29
N ASN A 136 9.67 -7.02 -1.39
CA ASN A 136 9.27 -5.66 -1.72
C ASN A 136 8.10 -5.59 -2.73
N ALA A 137 7.00 -6.30 -2.43
CA ALA A 137 5.73 -6.09 -3.11
C ALA A 137 5.19 -4.71 -2.73
N VAL A 138 4.98 -3.83 -3.71
CA VAL A 138 4.58 -2.44 -3.50
C VAL A 138 3.09 -2.23 -3.77
N ASN A 139 2.43 -1.38 -2.97
CA ASN A 139 1.05 -0.96 -3.20
C ASN A 139 0.99 0.49 -3.72
N PRO A 140 1.26 0.76 -5.01
CA PRO A 140 1.30 2.12 -5.54
C PRO A 140 -0.07 2.81 -5.52
N GLY A 141 -1.16 2.05 -5.56
CA GLY A 141 -2.53 2.58 -5.63
C GLY A 141 -3.09 3.07 -4.29
N VAL A 142 -2.35 2.90 -3.20
CA VAL A 142 -2.86 3.25 -1.86
C VAL A 142 -2.63 4.70 -1.47
N PHE A 143 -1.78 5.40 -2.23
CA PHE A 143 -1.60 6.83 -2.04
C PHE A 143 -2.66 7.66 -2.79
N PRO A 144 -3.11 8.79 -2.23
CA PRO A 144 -2.76 9.28 -0.88
C PRO A 144 -3.43 8.47 0.24
N LEU A 145 -2.71 8.24 1.35
CA LEU A 145 -3.30 7.62 2.54
C LEU A 145 -4.35 8.54 3.15
N SER A 146 -5.43 7.98 3.71
CA SER A 146 -6.43 8.79 4.41
C SER A 146 -6.12 8.87 5.91
N PHE A 147 -5.95 10.08 6.44
CA PHE A 147 -5.75 10.30 7.86
C PHE A 147 -7.01 9.94 8.67
N GLY A 148 -6.82 9.28 9.81
CA GLY A 148 -7.92 8.83 10.67
C GLY A 148 -8.70 7.61 10.12
N SER A 149 -8.28 7.05 8.98
CA SER A 149 -8.75 5.73 8.57
C SER A 149 -8.25 4.69 9.56
N ASN A 150 -9.17 3.97 10.20
CA ASN A 150 -8.83 2.80 11.01
C ASN A 150 -8.40 1.60 10.14
N LEU A 151 -8.50 1.72 8.81
CA LEU A 151 -8.07 0.70 7.87
C LEU A 151 -6.58 0.86 7.60
N ILE A 152 -5.82 -0.16 7.99
CA ILE A 152 -4.44 -0.34 7.55
C ILE A 152 -4.47 -0.50 6.02
N PRO A 153 -3.58 0.18 5.27
CA PRO A 153 -3.39 -0.04 3.84
C PRO A 153 -3.24 -1.53 3.50
N GLU A 154 -4.07 -2.07 2.61
CA GLU A 154 -4.03 -3.49 2.23
C GLU A 154 -3.82 -3.68 0.72
N MET A 155 -3.10 -4.73 0.35
CA MET A 155 -3.02 -5.24 -1.01
C MET A 155 -3.94 -6.44 -1.15
N ARG A 156 -4.76 -6.44 -2.20
CA ARG A 156 -5.58 -7.60 -2.57
C ARG A 156 -4.76 -8.52 -3.48
N LEU A 157 -4.71 -9.81 -3.15
CA LEU A 157 -4.12 -10.85 -3.97
C LEU A 157 -5.18 -11.86 -4.37
N ASP A 158 -5.47 -11.90 -5.68
CA ASP A 158 -6.45 -12.79 -6.28
C ASP A 158 -5.84 -14.14 -6.70
N TYR A 159 -6.62 -15.20 -6.63
CA TYR A 159 -6.25 -16.54 -7.10
C TYR A 159 -7.48 -17.37 -7.47
N TYR A 160 -7.31 -18.32 -8.40
CA TYR A 160 -8.36 -19.24 -8.87
C TYR A 160 -7.78 -20.53 -9.46
N ILE A 161 -8.60 -21.58 -9.58
CA ILE A 161 -8.22 -22.86 -10.21
C ILE A 161 -8.84 -22.94 -11.61
N ASN A 162 -8.00 -22.91 -12.64
CA ASN A 162 -8.35 -22.90 -14.08
C ASN A 162 -9.07 -21.64 -14.58
N ASN A 163 -8.85 -21.30 -15.86
CA ASN A 163 -9.37 -20.09 -16.48
C ASN A 163 -10.91 -20.00 -16.50
N TYR A 164 -11.63 -21.12 -16.45
CA TYR A 164 -13.10 -21.09 -16.42
C TYR A 164 -13.66 -20.72 -15.03
N ASP A 165 -12.84 -20.74 -13.97
CA ASP A 165 -13.20 -20.34 -12.60
C ASP A 165 -12.79 -18.89 -12.28
N SER A 166 -12.24 -18.14 -13.25
CA SER A 166 -11.81 -16.75 -13.06
C SER A 166 -12.96 -15.77 -12.76
N TRP A 167 -14.20 -16.25 -12.71
CA TRP A 167 -15.37 -15.46 -12.33
C TRP A 167 -15.67 -15.57 -10.81
N ASN A 168 -15.01 -16.51 -10.11
CA ASN A 168 -15.10 -16.74 -8.67
C ASN A 168 -13.74 -16.55 -7.98
N ASP A 169 -12.98 -15.53 -8.40
CA ASP A 169 -11.66 -15.24 -7.82
C ASP A 169 -11.73 -15.21 -6.29
N LYS A 170 -10.98 -16.13 -5.67
CA LYS A 170 -10.71 -16.07 -4.24
C LYS A 170 -9.63 -15.01 -4.03
N PHE A 171 -9.62 -14.39 -2.85
CA PHE A 171 -8.62 -13.38 -2.54
C PHE A 171 -8.19 -13.43 -1.09
N VAL A 172 -6.99 -12.91 -0.84
CA VAL A 172 -6.45 -12.62 0.49
C VAL A 172 -6.01 -11.15 0.54
N TYR A 173 -6.14 -10.54 1.72
CA TYR A 173 -5.60 -9.21 1.98
C TYR A 173 -4.24 -9.32 2.65
N ILE A 174 -3.28 -8.52 2.16
CA ILE A 174 -1.92 -8.40 2.66
C ILE A 174 -1.82 -7.02 3.30
N SER A 175 -1.44 -6.95 4.57
CA SER A 175 -1.36 -5.68 5.28
C SER A 175 -0.08 -4.94 4.91
N THR A 176 -0.13 -3.62 4.86
CA THR A 176 0.99 -2.73 4.56
C THR A 176 0.87 -1.45 5.41
N PRO A 177 1.95 -0.69 5.70
CA PRO A 177 3.36 -0.96 5.42
C PRO A 177 3.99 -1.94 6.39
N HIS A 178 4.98 -2.70 5.90
CA HIS A 178 5.89 -3.49 6.73
C HIS A 178 7.31 -2.92 6.62
N CYS A 179 8.12 -3.08 7.68
CA CYS A 179 9.55 -2.73 7.62
C CYS A 179 10.30 -3.67 6.66
N SER A 180 11.47 -3.24 6.17
CA SER A 180 12.20 -3.97 5.11
C SER A 180 12.67 -5.36 5.52
N ASP A 181 12.76 -5.63 6.81
CA ASP A 181 13.17 -6.90 7.42
C ASP A 181 11.98 -7.77 7.88
N GLU A 182 10.75 -7.28 7.77
CA GLU A 182 9.55 -7.99 8.18
C GLU A 182 8.96 -8.80 7.02
N TYR A 183 8.66 -10.08 7.28
CA TYR A 183 7.92 -10.94 6.37
C TYR A 183 6.54 -11.25 6.91
N GLN A 184 5.53 -11.11 6.07
CA GLN A 184 4.21 -11.67 6.31
C GLN A 184 4.12 -13.07 5.71
N THR A 185 3.57 -14.03 6.46
CA THR A 185 3.14 -15.30 5.85
C THR A 185 1.68 -15.15 5.42
N ILE A 186 1.40 -15.38 4.14
CA ILE A 186 0.04 -15.45 3.60
C ILE A 186 -0.26 -16.88 3.15
N THR A 187 -1.51 -17.33 3.31
CA THR A 187 -1.91 -18.70 2.93
C THR A 187 -3.06 -18.63 1.92
N LEU A 188 -2.82 -19.14 0.72
CA LEU A 188 -3.88 -19.41 -0.25
C LEU A 188 -4.54 -20.74 0.10
N VAL A 189 -5.87 -20.76 0.16
CA VAL A 189 -6.63 -21.94 0.53
C VAL A 189 -7.50 -22.37 -0.66
N ILE A 190 -7.19 -23.53 -1.22
CA ILE A 190 -7.92 -24.10 -2.35
C ILE A 190 -8.78 -25.28 -1.89
N ASP A 191 -10.01 -25.39 -2.42
CA ASP A 191 -11.07 -26.35 -2.03
C ASP A 191 -11.57 -27.19 -3.21
#